data_AF-A0A5X9ZSA3-F1
#
_entry.id   AF-A0A5X9ZSA3-F1
#
_cell.length_a   1.000
_cell.length_b   1.000
_cell.length_c   1.000
_cell.angle_alpha   90.00
_cell.angle_beta   90.00
_cell.angle_gamma   90.00
#
_symmetry.space_group_name_H-M   'P 1'
#
loop_
_entity.id
_entity.type
_entity.pdbx_description
1 polymer ?
#
loop_
_entity_poly.entity_id
_entity_poly.type
_entity_poly.pdbx_seq_one_letter_code
_entity_poly.pdbx_strand_id
1 'polypeptide(L)' 'MFVKPVKGRSVPDPARGDLLPAEGRNVDENNYWLRREVAGDIRRVNKKVNTDDEL' A
#
# COMPACT_ATOMS: atom_id res chain seq x y z
N MET A 1 5.45 4.50 -0.02
CA MET A 1 4.35 4.12 0.90
C MET A 1 4.18 2.60 0.93
N PHE A 2 3.81 2.01 2.08
CA PHE A 2 3.40 0.59 2.13
C PHE A 2 1.88 0.49 2.02
N VAL A 3 1.40 -0.30 1.07
CA VAL A 3 -0.04 -0.43 0.78
C VAL A 3 -0.46 -1.89 0.68
N LYS A 4 -1.71 -2.16 1.07
CA LYS A 4 -2.39 -3.44 0.83
C LYS A 4 -3.62 -3.23 -0.04
N PRO A 5 -3.96 -4.18 -0.94
CA PRO A 5 -5.23 -4.12 -1.66
C PRO A 5 -6.38 -4.35 -0.67
N VAL A 6 -7.53 -3.72 -0.93
CA VAL A 6 -8.76 -4.07 -0.22
C VAL A 6 -9.17 -5.50 -0.60
N LYS A 7 -9.64 -6.28 0.38
CA LYS A 7 -10.01 -7.69 0.20
C LYS A 7 -10.95 -7.86 -1.01
N GLY A 8 -10.59 -8.77 -1.91
CA GLY A 8 -11.35 -9.03 -3.15
C GLY A 8 -11.02 -8.10 -4.32
N ARG A 9 -10.11 -7.13 -4.16
CA ARG A 9 -9.62 -6.29 -5.27
C ARG A 9 -8.33 -6.85 -5.87
N SER A 10 -8.24 -6.79 -7.19
CA SER A 10 -6.98 -6.90 -7.92
C SER A 10 -6.51 -5.49 -8.29
N VAL A 11 -5.31 -5.13 -7.87
CA VAL A 11 -4.73 -3.80 -8.13
C VAL A 11 -3.43 -3.97 -8.90
N PRO A 12 -3.31 -3.51 -10.15
CA PRO A 12 -2.05 -3.59 -10.89
C PRO A 12 -0.94 -2.77 -10.21
N ASP A 13 0.29 -3.24 -10.29
CA ASP A 13 1.51 -2.51 -9.97
C ASP A 13 2.21 -2.13 -11.30
N PRO A 14 2.03 -0.89 -11.79
CA PRO A 14 2.56 -0.48 -13.09
C PRO A 14 4.10 -0.53 -13.18
N ALA A 15 4.79 -0.40 -12.04
CA ALA A 15 6.25 -0.41 -12.01
C ALA A 15 6.82 -1.83 -12.17
N ARG A 16 6.05 -2.86 -11.81
CA ARG A 16 6.49 -4.26 -11.85
C ARG A 16 5.78 -5.11 -12.89
N GLY A 17 4.66 -4.63 -13.42
CA GLY A 17 3.85 -5.36 -14.38
C GLY A 17 3.09 -6.55 -13.78
N ASP A 18 2.97 -6.61 -12.45
CA ASP A 18 2.23 -7.66 -11.72
C ASP A 18 1.03 -7.08 -10.95
N LEU A 19 0.30 -7.94 -10.22
CA LEU A 19 -0.71 -7.49 -9.27
C LEU A 19 -0.09 -7.23 -7.90
N LEU A 20 -0.60 -6.23 -7.20
CA LEU A 20 -0.25 -5.97 -5.81
C LEU A 20 -0.62 -7.20 -4.96
N PRO A 21 0.34 -7.82 -4.25
CA PRO A 21 0.08 -8.99 -3.43
C PRO A 21 -0.89 -8.70 -2.28
N ALA A 22 -1.59 -9.72 -1.79
CA ALA A 22 -2.57 -9.58 -0.71
C ALA A 22 -1.94 -9.10 0.61
N GLU A 23 -0.71 -9.51 0.86
CA GLU A 23 0.13 -9.08 1.97
C GLU A 23 0.60 -7.62 1.86
N GLY A 24 0.46 -7.02 0.67
CA GLY A 24 0.89 -5.67 0.36
C GLY A 24 2.36 -5.55 -0.01
N ARG A 25 2.76 -4.32 -0.36
CA ARG A 25 4.12 -4.02 -0.81
C ARG A 25 4.46 -2.55 -0.58
N ASN A 26 5.75 -2.25 -0.52
CA ASN A 26 6.27 -0.90 -0.68
C ASN A 26 6.24 -0.47 -2.15
N VAL A 27 5.66 0.69 -2.39
CA VAL A 27 5.53 1.32 -3.71
C VAL A 27 5.88 2.80 -3.62
N ASP A 28 6.25 3.40 -4.74
CA ASP A 28 6.50 4.84 -4.82
C ASP A 28 5.23 5.63 -4.54
N GLU A 29 5.35 6.72 -3.79
CA GLU A 29 4.21 7.60 -3.55
C GLU A 29 4.03 8.54 -4.74
N ASN A 30 3.28 8.07 -5.73
CA ASN A 30 2.98 8.79 -6.96
C ASN A 30 1.47 8.87 -7.23
N ASN A 31 1.10 9.64 -8.25
CA ASN A 31 -0.30 9.88 -8.61
C ASN A 31 -1.13 8.62 -8.85
N TYR A 32 -0.53 7.52 -9.31
CA TYR A 32 -1.26 6.26 -9.50
C TYR A 32 -1.72 5.70 -8.15
N TRP A 33 -0.81 5.54 -7.19
CA TRP A 33 -1.14 4.97 -5.88
C TRP A 33 -2.05 5.87 -5.04
N LEU A 34 -1.86 7.19 -5.12
CA LEU A 34 -2.78 8.16 -4.49
C LEU A 34 -4.21 8.04 -5.02
N ARG A 35 -4.39 7.85 -6.33
CA ARG A 35 -5.72 7.64 -6.92
C ARG A 35 -6.34 6.32 -6.47
N ARG A 36 -5.56 5.24 -6.39
CA ARG A 36 -6.05 3.94 -5.88
C ARG A 36 -6.44 4.02 -4.40
N GLU A 37 -5.75 4.84 -3.62
CA GLU A 37 -6.11 5.12 -2.23
C GLU A 37 -7.44 5.88 -2.13
N VAL A 38 -7.59 6.97 -2.88
CA VAL A 38 -8.84 7.76 -2.93
C VAL A 38 -10.03 6.93 -3.45
N ALA A 39 -9.80 6.06 -4.43
CA ALA A 39 -10.82 5.15 -4.95
C ALA A 39 -11.21 4.03 -3.97
N GLY A 40 -10.48 3.87 -2.86
CA GLY A 40 -10.72 2.83 -1.87
C GLY A 40 -10.29 1.44 -2.33
N ASP A 41 -9.40 1.35 -3.34
CA ASP A 41 -8.89 0.08 -3.85
C ASP A 41 -7.72 -0.46 -3.03
N ILE A 42 -7.00 0.42 -2.34
CA ILE A 42 -5.91 0.08 -1.43
C ILE A 42 -6.09 0.81 -0.09
N ARG A 43 -5.30 0.41 0.92
CA ARG A 43 -5.11 1.16 2.16
C ARG A 43 -3.64 1.28 2.49
N ARG A 44 -3.21 2.45 2.97
CA ARG A 44 -1.89 2.61 3.61
C ARG A 44 -1.82 1.81 4.89
N VAL A 45 -0.66 1.21 5.14
CA VAL A 45 -0.32 0.62 6.43
C VAL A 45 0.81 1.46 7.02
N ASN A 46 0.45 2.32 7.98
CA ASN A 46 1.46 3.00 8.78
C ASN A 46 1.96 2.01 9.83
N LYS A 47 3.27 1.69 9.82
CA LYS A 47 3.90 1.20 11.04
C LYS A 47 3.85 2.36 12.03
N LYS A 48 3.04 2.26 13.08
CA LYS A 48 3.32 3.05 14.28
C LYS A 48 4.69 2.59 14.76
N VAL A 49 5.66 3.50 14.74
CA VAL A 49 6.87 3.31 15.53
C VAL A 49 6.38 3.40 16.98
N ASN A 50 6.40 2.29 17.71
CA ASN A 50 6.22 2.35 19.15
C ASN A 50 7.52 2.93 19.70
N THR A 51 7.53 4.23 20.01
CA THR A 51 8.64 4.93 20.65
C THR A 51 8.65 4.65 22.16
N ASP A 52 8.48 3.39 22.58
CA ASP A 52 8.50 2.98 23.99
C ASP A 52 9.61 1.94 24.29
N ASP A 53 10.42 1.54 23.29
CA ASP A 53 11.53 0.57 23.44
C ASP A 53 12.92 1.23 23.57
N GLU A 54 13.00 2.55 23.76
CA GLU A 54 14.20 3.23 24.26
C GLU A 54 13.88 3.88 25.61
N LEU A 55 14.06 3.15 26.72
CA LEU A 55 14.56 3.61 28.02
C LEU A 55 14.83 2.43 28.96
#